data_AF-A0A5C8CLF8-F1
#
_entry.id   AF-A0A5C8CLF8-F1
#
_cell.length_a   1.000
_cell.length_b   1.000
_cell.length_c   1.000
_cell.angle_alpha   90.00
_cell.angle_beta   90.00
_cell.angle_gamma   90.00
#
_symmetry.space_group_name_H-M   'P 1'
#
loop_
_entity.id
_entity.type
_entity.pdbx_description
1 polymer ?
#
loop_
_entity_poly.entity_id
_entity_poly.type
_entity_poly.pdbx_seq_one_letter_code
_entity_poly.pdbx_strand_id
1 'polypeptide(L)'
;MPSMSFGSSRLVSVRESPNFRRSFDAVRGTWNISKDIRVDAFVSRPVAPQSGVFDDGIDENQTFWGVYATAPVPGVSSLKVDVYYFGIDRRNANFAQGIATERRETIGARLFGKRDGFDWNTEGAFQFGSFGASNIQAWTVSTDVGYTFAGLPFTPRVGLKADAISGDKNLKDGTLGTFNPLFPKLPYFSEANLVAPMNLLDIQPNLTLSLTPKVSFNVGWNPFWKQEAADAVYSSALTPVKGTAGGSGRYIGQQVSATLAWAATSHLNIAGTYVHYTPGERVRQAGGQDGDFVAVWAQFLF
;
A
#
# COMPACT_ATOMS: atom_id res chain seq x y z
N MET A 1 -10.90 -16.17 -12.53
CA MET A 1 -10.48 -14.83 -12.99
C MET A 1 -9.01 -14.63 -12.65
N PRO A 2 -8.18 -14.15 -13.59
CA PRO A 2 -6.75 -13.99 -13.34
C PRO A 2 -6.49 -12.91 -12.30
N SER A 3 -5.58 -13.19 -11.37
CA SER A 3 -5.25 -12.35 -10.24
C SER A 3 -3.87 -11.71 -10.43
N MET A 4 -3.74 -10.40 -10.20
CA MET A 4 -2.48 -9.65 -10.36
C MET A 4 -2.01 -9.09 -9.01
N SER A 5 -0.96 -9.68 -8.44
CA SER A 5 -0.15 -9.10 -7.36
C SER A 5 1.28 -9.02 -7.84
N PHE A 6 1.91 -7.87 -7.61
CA PHE A 6 3.32 -7.63 -7.88
C PHE A 6 4.03 -7.11 -6.63
N GLY A 7 5.28 -7.52 -6.46
CA GLY A 7 6.16 -7.04 -5.39
C GLY A 7 5.58 -7.20 -3.98
N SER A 8 5.67 -6.13 -3.19
CA SER A 8 5.14 -6.02 -1.82
C SER A 8 3.61 -5.97 -1.77
N SER A 9 2.95 -5.95 -2.93
CA SER A 9 1.54 -5.63 -3.10
C SER A 9 1.17 -4.19 -2.71
N ARG A 10 2.13 -3.30 -2.46
CA ARG A 10 1.89 -1.89 -2.13
C ARG A 10 1.42 -1.04 -3.32
N LEU A 11 1.76 -1.42 -4.55
CA LEU A 11 1.31 -0.72 -5.76
C LEU A 11 0.32 -1.53 -6.61
N VAL A 12 0.44 -2.86 -6.63
CA VAL A 12 -0.50 -3.75 -7.33
C VAL A 12 -0.70 -5.03 -6.52
N SER A 13 -1.92 -5.27 -6.04
CA SER A 13 -2.27 -6.47 -5.26
C SER A 13 -3.50 -7.20 -5.80
N VAL A 14 -3.50 -8.52 -5.63
CA VAL A 14 -4.75 -9.29 -5.56
C VAL A 14 -5.37 -9.03 -4.19
N ARG A 15 -6.66 -8.72 -4.16
CA ARG A 15 -7.45 -8.60 -2.92
C ARG A 15 -7.76 -10.01 -2.40
N GLU A 16 -7.37 -10.31 -1.17
CA GLU A 16 -7.77 -11.51 -0.42
C GLU A 16 -8.11 -11.10 1.02
N SER A 17 -9.32 -10.56 1.22
CA SER A 17 -10.08 -10.42 2.50
C SER A 17 -11.50 -9.90 2.15
N PRO A 18 -12.58 -10.13 2.93
CA PRO A 18 -13.93 -10.40 2.40
C PRO A 18 -14.69 -9.22 1.81
N ASN A 19 -14.10 -8.03 1.69
CA ASN A 19 -14.73 -6.89 1.05
C ASN A 19 -14.13 -6.62 -0.34
N PHE A 20 -14.84 -7.16 -1.34
CA PHE A 20 -14.80 -6.88 -2.78
C PHE A 20 -13.49 -7.20 -3.51
N ARG A 21 -13.44 -8.31 -4.25
CA ARG A 21 -12.41 -8.57 -5.28
C ARG A 21 -12.55 -7.51 -6.40
N ARG A 22 -11.46 -6.85 -6.82
CA ARG A 22 -11.42 -6.10 -8.08
C ARG A 22 -10.98 -7.08 -9.16
N SER A 23 -11.89 -7.42 -10.05
CA SER A 23 -11.61 -8.13 -11.29
C SER A 23 -10.86 -7.18 -12.25
N PHE A 24 -9.96 -7.76 -13.04
CA PHE A 24 -9.30 -7.08 -14.15
C PHE A 24 -9.56 -7.91 -15.39
N ASP A 25 -10.06 -7.29 -16.45
CA ASP A 25 -9.92 -7.85 -17.79
C ASP A 25 -8.50 -7.55 -18.25
N ALA A 26 -7.66 -8.56 -18.30
CA ALA A 26 -6.23 -8.41 -18.51
C ALA A 26 -5.66 -9.43 -19.49
N VAL A 27 -4.78 -8.96 -20.36
CA VAL A 27 -3.84 -9.81 -21.09
C VAL A 27 -2.49 -9.72 -20.40
N ARG A 28 -1.89 -10.85 -20.06
CA ARG A 28 -0.58 -10.93 -19.39
C ARG A 28 0.33 -11.94 -20.08
N GLY A 29 1.56 -11.53 -20.35
CA GLY A 29 2.66 -12.40 -20.73
C GLY A 29 3.62 -12.57 -19.56
N THR A 30 4.17 -13.79 -19.40
CA THR A 30 5.19 -14.08 -18.39
C THR A 30 6.34 -14.84 -19.05
N TRP A 31 7.56 -14.37 -18.82
CA TRP A 31 8.80 -14.99 -19.30
C TRP A 31 9.68 -15.34 -18.10
N ASN A 32 10.02 -16.62 -17.96
CA ASN A 32 11.00 -17.09 -16.99
C ASN A 32 12.35 -17.21 -17.71
N ILE A 33 13.19 -16.18 -17.60
CA ILE A 33 14.51 -16.14 -18.25
C ILE A 33 15.44 -17.16 -17.58
N SER A 34 15.30 -17.37 -16.29
CA SER A 34 15.95 -18.43 -15.52
C SER A 34 15.07 -18.83 -14.32
N LYS A 35 15.55 -19.73 -13.47
CA LYS A 35 14.88 -20.11 -12.22
C LYS A 35 14.60 -18.91 -11.30
N ASP A 36 15.50 -17.92 -11.32
CA ASP A 36 15.46 -16.79 -10.38
C ASP A 36 15.12 -15.46 -11.06
N ILE A 37 14.97 -15.44 -12.39
CA ILE A 37 14.65 -14.23 -13.16
C ILE A 37 13.31 -14.43 -13.87
N ARG A 38 12.36 -13.55 -13.54
CA ARG A 38 11.03 -13.53 -14.14
C ARG A 38 10.69 -12.12 -14.60
N VAL A 39 10.07 -12.04 -15.77
CA VAL A 39 9.51 -10.82 -16.34
C VAL A 39 8.03 -11.03 -16.64
N ASP A 40 7.22 -10.06 -16.28
CA ASP A 40 5.80 -10.00 -16.60
C ASP A 40 5.50 -8.71 -17.37
N ALA A 41 4.66 -8.81 -18.38
CA ALA A 41 4.07 -7.65 -19.05
C ALA A 41 2.56 -7.82 -19.10
N PHE A 42 1.82 -6.72 -18.95
CA PHE A 42 0.37 -6.77 -18.97
C PHE A 42 -0.24 -5.49 -19.53
N VAL A 43 -1.49 -5.64 -19.99
CA VAL A 43 -2.44 -4.54 -20.20
C VAL A 43 -3.79 -4.99 -19.64
N SER A 44 -4.47 -4.08 -18.96
CA SER A 44 -5.76 -4.36 -18.36
C SER A 44 -6.69 -3.16 -18.37
N ARG A 45 -7.98 -3.44 -18.27
CA ARG A 45 -9.01 -2.49 -17.89
C ARG A 45 -9.49 -2.85 -16.48
N PRO A 46 -9.20 -2.04 -15.47
CA PRO A 46 -9.70 -2.26 -14.11
C PRO A 46 -11.23 -2.18 -14.08
N VAL A 47 -11.91 -3.07 -13.35
CA VAL A 47 -13.36 -2.96 -13.13
C VAL A 47 -13.63 -2.09 -11.90
N ALA A 48 -14.47 -1.07 -12.05
CA ALA A 48 -14.92 -0.24 -10.92
C ALA A 48 -15.98 -1.02 -10.12
N PRO A 49 -15.86 -1.13 -8.79
CA PRO A 49 -16.93 -1.73 -7.99
C PRO A 49 -18.13 -0.77 -7.96
N GLN A 50 -19.23 -1.14 -8.62
CA GLN A 50 -20.53 -0.50 -8.43
C GLN A 50 -21.28 -1.21 -7.29
N SER A 51 -22.01 -0.44 -6.48
CA SER A 51 -22.89 -1.00 -5.45
C SER A 51 -24.17 -1.51 -6.11
N GLY A 52 -24.27 -2.81 -6.37
CA GLY A 52 -25.46 -3.47 -6.90
C GLY A 52 -25.29 -4.98 -7.00
N VAL A 53 -26.39 -5.73 -6.90
CA VAL A 53 -26.40 -7.17 -7.17
C VAL A 53 -26.77 -7.32 -8.64
N PHE A 54 -25.85 -7.82 -9.48
CA PHE A 54 -26.02 -8.12 -10.91
C PHE A 54 -25.80 -7.00 -11.97
N ASP A 55 -24.70 -6.25 -11.91
CA ASP A 55 -24.13 -5.64 -13.14
C ASP A 55 -22.66 -5.19 -12.91
N ASP A 56 -21.70 -6.10 -13.14
CA ASP A 56 -20.27 -5.73 -13.19
C ASP A 56 -19.95 -5.23 -14.61
N GLY A 57 -20.19 -3.94 -14.87
CA GLY A 57 -19.80 -3.30 -16.13
C GLY A 57 -18.29 -3.00 -16.18
N ILE A 58 -17.68 -3.15 -17.36
CA ILE A 58 -16.31 -2.68 -17.64
C ILE A 58 -16.23 -1.18 -17.29
N ASP A 59 -15.24 -0.76 -16.51
CA ASP A 59 -14.94 0.67 -16.40
C ASP A 59 -14.20 1.10 -17.68
N GLU A 60 -14.97 1.55 -18.68
CA GLU A 60 -14.43 2.05 -19.95
C GLU A 60 -13.53 3.28 -19.79
N ASN A 61 -13.44 3.86 -18.58
CA ASN A 61 -12.71 5.08 -18.31
C ASN A 61 -11.31 4.88 -17.74
N GLN A 62 -10.85 3.62 -17.60
CA GLN A 62 -9.53 3.34 -17.05
C GLN A 62 -8.77 2.25 -17.82
N THR A 63 -7.51 2.52 -18.17
CA THR A 63 -6.58 1.54 -18.75
C THR A 63 -5.31 1.51 -17.93
N PHE A 64 -4.77 0.32 -17.69
CA PHE A 64 -3.57 0.10 -16.91
C PHE A 64 -2.64 -0.86 -17.66
N TRP A 65 -1.35 -0.57 -17.71
CA TRP A 65 -0.38 -1.42 -18.38
C TRP A 65 0.95 -1.37 -17.66
N GLY A 66 1.82 -2.31 -17.98
CA GLY A 66 3.19 -2.21 -17.50
C GLY A 66 4.01 -3.46 -17.70
N VAL A 67 5.24 -3.33 -17.21
CA VAL A 67 6.25 -4.38 -17.19
C VAL A 67 6.84 -4.43 -15.80
N TYR A 68 7.03 -5.64 -15.30
CA TYR A 68 7.61 -5.93 -14.00
C TYR A 68 8.68 -7.00 -14.18
N ALA A 69 9.82 -6.85 -13.53
CA ALA A 69 10.86 -7.87 -13.48
C ALA A 69 11.32 -8.08 -12.04
N THR A 70 11.64 -9.32 -11.72
CA THR A 70 12.24 -9.71 -10.43
C THR A 70 13.46 -10.57 -10.68
N ALA A 71 14.53 -10.30 -9.95
CA ALA A 71 15.82 -10.98 -10.10
C ALA A 71 16.62 -10.95 -8.78
N PRO A 72 17.56 -11.89 -8.57
CA PRO A 72 18.61 -11.74 -7.57
C PRO A 72 19.59 -10.64 -8.01
N VAL A 73 20.24 -9.97 -7.06
CA VAL A 73 21.31 -9.01 -7.36
C VAL A 73 22.64 -9.76 -7.49
N PRO A 74 23.29 -9.75 -8.67
CA PRO A 74 24.56 -10.47 -8.87
C PRO A 74 25.63 -10.02 -7.87
N GLY A 75 26.31 -10.98 -7.25
CA GLY A 75 27.39 -10.72 -6.30
C GLY A 75 26.94 -10.34 -4.88
N VAL A 76 25.63 -10.18 -4.62
CA VAL A 76 25.11 -9.87 -3.28
C VAL A 76 24.16 -10.97 -2.82
N SER A 77 24.69 -11.92 -2.03
CA SER A 77 23.89 -13.03 -1.49
C SER A 77 22.68 -12.52 -0.71
N SER A 78 21.55 -13.19 -0.90
CA SER A 78 20.26 -12.92 -0.25
C SER A 78 19.56 -11.60 -0.61
N LEU A 79 20.14 -10.79 -1.50
CA LEU A 79 19.50 -9.58 -2.01
C LEU A 79 18.76 -9.88 -3.32
N LYS A 80 17.48 -9.51 -3.36
CA LYS A 80 16.64 -9.54 -4.55
C LYS A 80 16.20 -8.12 -4.89
N VAL A 81 15.94 -7.92 -6.18
CA VAL A 81 15.45 -6.68 -6.74
C VAL A 81 14.19 -6.93 -7.56
N ASP A 82 13.18 -6.09 -7.36
CA ASP A 82 12.12 -5.89 -8.33
C ASP A 82 12.34 -4.55 -9.03
N VAL A 83 12.10 -4.48 -10.34
CA VAL A 83 12.04 -3.23 -11.11
C VAL A 83 10.77 -3.22 -11.94
N TYR A 84 10.15 -2.05 -12.08
CA TYR A 84 8.90 -1.95 -12.81
C TYR A 84 8.69 -0.61 -13.48
N TYR A 85 7.88 -0.67 -14.52
CA TYR A 85 7.23 0.45 -15.18
C TYR A 85 5.73 0.16 -15.24
N PHE A 86 4.92 1.10 -14.77
CA PHE A 86 3.47 1.02 -14.82
C PHE A 86 2.90 2.31 -15.37
N GLY A 87 1.95 2.21 -16.30
CA GLY A 87 1.22 3.34 -16.83
C GLY A 87 -0.27 3.20 -16.60
N ILE A 88 -0.92 4.31 -16.31
CA ILE A 88 -2.36 4.39 -16.05
C ILE A 88 -2.96 5.58 -16.80
N ASP A 89 -4.12 5.35 -17.39
CA ASP A 89 -4.99 6.35 -17.97
C ASP A 89 -6.32 6.27 -17.23
N ARG A 90 -6.76 7.38 -16.63
CA ARG A 90 -7.97 7.43 -15.81
C ARG A 90 -8.70 8.75 -16.06
N ARG A 91 -9.95 8.67 -16.52
CA ARG A 91 -10.82 9.85 -16.54
C ARG A 91 -11.35 10.14 -15.13
N ASN A 92 -11.59 11.41 -14.83
CA ASN A 92 -12.14 11.88 -13.55
C ASN A 92 -11.31 11.49 -12.31
N ALA A 93 -9.98 11.50 -12.43
CA ALA A 93 -9.09 11.36 -11.29
C ALA A 93 -9.32 12.53 -10.32
N ASN A 94 -9.49 12.24 -9.03
CA ASN A 94 -9.86 13.23 -8.01
C ASN A 94 -8.74 13.40 -6.99
N PHE A 95 -8.11 14.58 -7.00
CA PHE A 95 -7.08 15.01 -6.07
C PHE A 95 -7.48 16.34 -5.43
N ALA A 96 -6.78 16.78 -4.39
CA ALA A 96 -7.05 18.09 -3.77
C ALA A 96 -6.92 19.26 -4.76
N GLN A 97 -6.08 19.13 -5.80
CA GLN A 97 -5.93 20.10 -6.89
C GLN A 97 -7.18 20.19 -7.79
N GLY A 98 -8.01 19.14 -7.85
CA GLY A 98 -9.25 19.11 -8.62
C GLY A 98 -9.60 17.74 -9.19
N ILE A 99 -10.51 17.75 -10.16
CA ILE A 99 -10.91 16.57 -10.93
C ILE A 99 -10.51 16.76 -12.39
N ALA A 100 -9.72 15.84 -12.94
CA ALA A 100 -9.28 15.90 -14.33
C ALA A 100 -8.96 14.52 -14.90
N THR A 101 -8.61 14.46 -16.19
CA THR A 101 -8.04 13.25 -16.78
C THR A 101 -6.59 13.10 -16.34
N GLU A 102 -6.23 11.91 -15.88
CA GLU A 102 -4.90 11.54 -15.44
C GLU A 102 -4.28 10.56 -16.43
N ARG A 103 -3.13 10.93 -16.99
CA ARG A 103 -2.23 10.03 -17.69
C ARG A 103 -0.93 9.98 -16.91
N ARG A 104 -0.69 8.89 -16.21
CA ARG A 104 0.43 8.77 -15.28
C ARG A 104 1.28 7.57 -15.61
N GLU A 105 2.57 7.81 -15.63
CA GLU A 105 3.62 6.82 -15.77
C GLU A 105 4.35 6.70 -14.43
N THR A 106 4.70 5.49 -14.02
CA THR A 106 5.37 5.17 -12.77
C THR A 106 6.57 4.29 -13.09
N ILE A 107 7.74 4.68 -12.60
CA ILE A 107 8.93 3.81 -12.57
C ILE A 107 9.29 3.56 -11.12
N GLY A 108 9.71 2.35 -10.79
CA GLY A 108 10.12 2.05 -9.43
C GLY A 108 10.96 0.80 -9.31
N ALA A 109 11.53 0.66 -8.12
CA ALA A 109 12.39 -0.45 -7.76
C ALA A 109 12.18 -0.82 -6.29
N ARG A 110 12.39 -2.10 -5.99
CA ARG A 110 12.30 -2.65 -4.65
C ARG A 110 13.49 -3.55 -4.37
N LEU A 111 14.14 -3.36 -3.23
CA LEU A 111 15.22 -4.19 -2.73
C LEU A 111 14.76 -4.94 -1.49
N PHE A 112 14.92 -6.26 -1.48
CA PHE A 112 14.41 -7.08 -0.39
C PHE A 112 15.26 -8.33 -0.16
N GLY A 113 15.24 -8.83 1.07
CA GLY A 113 16.09 -9.94 1.46
C GLY A 113 16.07 -10.21 2.96
N LYS A 114 16.81 -11.25 3.35
CA LYS A 114 17.07 -11.56 4.75
C LYS A 114 18.42 -12.25 4.91
N ARG A 115 19.13 -11.94 5.98
CA ARG A 115 20.45 -12.51 6.29
C ARG A 115 20.81 -12.29 7.75
N ASP A 116 21.34 -13.32 8.41
CA ASP A 116 21.96 -13.22 9.74
C ASP A 116 21.06 -12.51 10.78
N GLY A 117 19.77 -12.84 10.81
CA GLY A 117 18.77 -12.24 11.71
C GLY A 117 18.13 -10.95 11.19
N PHE A 118 18.76 -10.27 10.23
CA PHE A 118 18.20 -9.10 9.56
C PHE A 118 17.25 -9.49 8.44
N ASP A 119 16.21 -8.69 8.25
CA ASP A 119 15.38 -8.69 7.06
C ASP A 119 15.07 -7.25 6.62
N TRP A 120 14.91 -7.06 5.31
CA TRP A 120 14.69 -5.76 4.70
C TRP A 120 13.78 -5.85 3.48
N ASN A 121 13.03 -4.78 3.26
CA ASN A 121 12.13 -4.60 2.13
C ASN A 121 11.91 -3.10 1.92
N THR A 122 12.69 -2.51 1.02
CA THR A 122 12.66 -1.09 0.69
C THR A 122 12.22 -0.90 -0.75
N GLU A 123 11.25 -0.03 -0.99
CA GLU A 123 10.67 0.24 -2.30
C GLU A 123 10.62 1.75 -2.53
N GLY A 124 10.93 2.18 -3.75
CA GLY A 124 10.81 3.57 -4.15
C GLY A 124 10.25 3.66 -5.57
N ALA A 125 9.42 4.67 -5.80
CA ALA A 125 8.86 4.94 -7.11
C ALA A 125 8.76 6.43 -7.40
N PHE A 126 8.84 6.78 -8.68
CA PHE A 126 8.65 8.11 -9.20
C PHE A 126 7.56 8.10 -10.28
N GLN A 127 6.75 9.15 -10.28
CA GLN A 127 5.59 9.30 -11.15
C GLN A 127 5.65 10.60 -11.93
N PHE A 128 5.34 10.49 -13.21
CA PHE A 128 5.32 11.58 -14.17
C PHE A 128 4.17 11.43 -15.17
N GLY A 129 3.94 12.43 -16.01
CA GLY A 129 2.82 12.48 -16.95
C GLY A 129 1.99 13.74 -16.78
N SER A 130 0.68 13.65 -16.98
CA SER A 130 -0.23 14.80 -16.97
C SER A 130 -1.51 14.56 -16.15
N PHE A 131 -1.98 15.63 -15.51
CA PHE A 131 -3.26 15.71 -14.83
C PHE A 131 -4.00 16.97 -15.31
N GLY A 132 -4.93 16.82 -16.24
CA GLY A 132 -5.51 17.96 -16.95
C GLY A 132 -4.42 18.79 -17.65
N ALA A 133 -4.33 20.08 -17.29
CA ALA A 133 -3.30 20.98 -17.79
C ALA A 133 -1.98 20.96 -16.97
N SER A 134 -1.96 20.23 -15.85
CA SER A 134 -0.80 20.14 -14.95
C SER A 134 0.12 18.97 -15.32
N ASN A 135 1.41 19.12 -15.07
CA ASN A 135 2.37 18.01 -15.10
C ASN A 135 2.30 17.21 -13.80
N ILE A 136 2.61 15.91 -13.84
CA ILE A 136 2.74 15.09 -12.64
C ILE A 136 4.22 15.03 -12.25
N GLN A 137 4.51 15.27 -10.96
CA GLN A 137 5.82 15.01 -10.35
C GLN A 137 5.61 14.51 -8.93
N ALA A 138 5.53 13.20 -8.77
CA ALA A 138 5.24 12.59 -7.48
C ALA A 138 6.17 11.42 -7.20
N TRP A 139 6.35 11.06 -5.94
CA TRP A 139 7.27 10.01 -5.53
C TRP A 139 6.83 9.34 -4.24
N THR A 140 7.37 8.16 -4.00
CA THR A 140 7.24 7.45 -2.72
C THR A 140 8.54 6.74 -2.38
N VAL A 141 8.81 6.61 -1.09
CA VAL A 141 9.80 5.70 -0.51
C VAL A 141 9.15 5.00 0.67
N SER A 142 9.21 3.67 0.69
CA SER A 142 8.65 2.83 1.74
C SER A 142 9.69 1.81 2.19
N THR A 143 9.82 1.57 3.49
CA THR A 143 10.75 0.58 4.02
C THR A 143 10.12 -0.26 5.11
N ASP A 144 10.53 -1.52 5.20
CA ASP A 144 10.34 -2.41 6.34
C ASP A 144 11.68 -3.09 6.60
N VAL A 145 12.25 -2.83 7.77
CA VAL A 145 13.52 -3.43 8.21
C VAL A 145 13.34 -4.01 9.60
N GLY A 146 14.03 -5.09 9.89
CA GLY A 146 13.95 -5.69 11.22
C GLY A 146 15.12 -6.58 11.56
N TYR A 147 15.19 -6.93 12.84
CA TYR A 147 16.13 -7.89 13.38
C TYR A 147 15.42 -8.89 14.29
N THR A 148 15.69 -10.17 14.07
CA THR A 148 15.12 -11.29 14.82
C THR A 148 16.14 -11.85 15.82
N PHE A 149 15.82 -11.80 17.10
CA PHE A 149 16.64 -12.36 18.17
C PHE A 149 16.30 -13.83 18.42
N ALA A 150 16.82 -14.72 17.56
CA ALA A 150 16.51 -16.16 17.61
C ALA A 150 16.90 -16.87 18.93
N GLY A 151 17.85 -16.32 19.69
CA GLY A 151 18.30 -16.89 20.96
C GLY A 151 17.48 -16.48 22.19
N LEU A 152 16.49 -15.60 22.04
CA LEU A 152 15.67 -15.12 23.17
C LEU A 152 14.32 -15.85 23.23
N PRO A 153 13.70 -15.94 24.43
CA PRO A 153 12.33 -16.44 24.56
C PRO A 153 11.37 -15.73 23.60
N PHE A 154 10.53 -16.51 22.93
CA PHE A 154 9.58 -16.06 21.90
C PHE A 154 10.19 -15.48 20.62
N THR A 155 11.51 -15.59 20.41
CA THR A 155 12.20 -15.18 19.17
C THR A 155 11.75 -13.79 18.68
N PRO A 156 11.88 -12.74 19.51
CA PRO A 156 11.32 -11.43 19.19
C PRO A 156 11.97 -10.86 17.92
N ARG A 157 11.14 -10.31 17.02
CA ARG A 157 11.58 -9.45 15.92
C ARG A 157 11.22 -8.02 16.24
N VAL A 158 12.23 -7.16 16.36
CA VAL A 158 12.05 -5.72 16.42
C VAL A 158 12.11 -5.20 14.99
N GLY A 159 11.06 -4.52 14.56
CA GLY A 159 10.90 -4.00 13.21
C GLY A 159 10.62 -2.51 13.19
N LEU A 160 10.92 -1.89 12.06
CA LEU A 160 10.58 -0.52 11.74
C LEU A 160 10.04 -0.48 10.32
N LYS A 161 8.80 -0.01 10.17
CA LYS A 161 8.31 0.45 8.87
C LYS A 161 8.34 1.96 8.83
N ALA A 162 8.57 2.54 7.67
CA ALA A 162 8.44 3.97 7.47
C ALA A 162 8.13 4.25 6.00
N ASP A 163 7.24 5.19 5.77
CA ASP A 163 6.89 5.62 4.43
C ASP A 163 6.99 7.15 4.33
N ALA A 164 7.45 7.61 3.17
CA ALA A 164 7.44 9.01 2.77
C ALA A 164 6.85 9.10 1.37
N ILE A 165 5.70 9.73 1.26
CA ILE A 165 4.82 9.67 0.10
C ILE A 165 4.41 11.08 -0.27
N SER A 166 4.75 11.51 -1.47
CA SER A 166 4.65 12.92 -1.84
C SER A 166 3.20 13.42 -1.84
N GLY A 167 3.04 14.65 -1.36
CA GLY A 167 1.84 15.46 -1.50
C GLY A 167 2.06 16.63 -2.44
N ASP A 168 0.98 17.30 -2.78
CA ASP A 168 1.03 18.54 -3.55
C ASP A 168 1.38 19.75 -2.67
N LYS A 169 2.49 20.41 -3.01
CA LYS A 169 2.96 21.62 -2.31
C LYS A 169 2.12 22.85 -2.62
N ASN A 170 1.43 22.89 -3.77
CA ASN A 170 0.63 24.03 -4.20
C ASN A 170 -0.47 23.62 -5.18
N LEU A 171 -1.69 23.50 -4.65
CA LEU A 171 -2.90 23.11 -5.39
C LEU A 171 -3.32 24.06 -6.54
N LYS A 172 -2.59 25.15 -6.77
CA LYS A 172 -2.91 26.15 -7.80
C LYS A 172 -1.80 26.31 -8.84
N ASP A 173 -0.70 25.57 -8.73
CA ASP A 173 0.33 25.59 -9.76
C ASP A 173 0.08 24.55 -10.86
N GLY A 174 0.96 24.52 -11.86
CA GLY A 174 0.89 23.59 -12.98
C GLY A 174 1.49 22.21 -12.71
N THR A 175 1.62 21.78 -11.44
CA THR A 175 2.19 20.49 -11.05
C THR A 175 1.30 19.77 -10.05
N LEU A 176 0.93 18.52 -10.33
CA LEU A 176 0.33 17.62 -9.34
C LEU A 176 1.46 16.87 -8.61
N GLY A 177 1.68 17.23 -7.35
CA GLY A 177 2.68 16.59 -6.48
C GLY A 177 2.20 15.33 -5.74
N THR A 178 0.90 15.08 -5.71
CA THR A 178 0.33 13.94 -4.98
C THR A 178 0.66 12.61 -5.66
N PHE A 179 1.24 11.70 -4.89
CA PHE A 179 1.47 10.31 -5.33
C PHE A 179 0.15 9.54 -5.48
N ASN A 180 0.07 8.69 -6.49
CA ASN A 180 -1.06 7.79 -6.71
C ASN A 180 -0.58 6.34 -6.50
N PRO A 181 -1.08 5.61 -5.49
CA PRO A 181 -0.64 4.24 -5.22
C PRO A 181 -1.14 3.19 -6.23
N LEU A 182 -1.84 3.61 -7.28
CA LEU A 182 -2.41 2.76 -8.33
C LEU A 182 -3.46 1.78 -7.79
N PHE A 183 -3.07 0.55 -7.46
CA PHE A 183 -3.94 -0.51 -6.97
C PHE A 183 -3.32 -1.18 -5.72
N PRO A 184 -3.12 -0.43 -4.62
CA PRO A 184 -2.49 -0.97 -3.42
C PRO A 184 -3.30 -2.14 -2.86
N LYS A 185 -2.62 -3.09 -2.21
CA LYS A 185 -3.27 -4.01 -1.29
C LYS A 185 -3.89 -3.18 -0.18
N LEU A 186 -5.19 -3.35 0.00
CA LEU A 186 -5.87 -2.95 1.22
C LEU A 186 -6.05 -4.23 2.05
N PRO A 187 -5.67 -4.20 3.33
CA PRO A 187 -5.21 -3.03 4.10
C PRO A 187 -3.70 -2.74 3.92
N TYR A 188 -3.34 -1.45 3.84
CA TYR A 188 -1.95 -1.02 3.61
C TYR A 188 -1.13 -0.88 4.91
N PHE A 189 -1.68 -0.19 5.93
CA PHE A 189 -0.99 0.07 7.21
C PHE A 189 -1.51 -0.79 8.38
N SER A 190 -2.81 -1.06 8.40
CA SER A 190 -3.50 -1.89 9.37
C SER A 190 -4.83 -2.32 8.78
N GLU A 191 -5.42 -3.40 9.31
CA GLU A 191 -6.71 -3.92 8.88
C GLU A 191 -7.86 -2.88 8.96
N ALA A 192 -7.72 -1.85 9.80
CA ALA A 192 -8.68 -0.75 9.89
C ALA A 192 -8.71 0.14 8.63
N ASN A 193 -7.61 0.17 7.85
CA ASN A 193 -7.52 0.81 6.54
C ASN A 193 -8.04 2.26 6.48
N LEU A 194 -7.63 3.08 7.45
CA LEU A 194 -8.18 4.43 7.64
C LEU A 194 -7.47 5.52 6.84
N VAL A 195 -6.20 5.31 6.48
CA VAL A 195 -5.33 6.30 5.82
C VAL A 195 -4.79 5.71 4.52
N ALA A 196 -4.89 6.47 3.43
CA ALA A 196 -4.29 6.07 2.15
C ALA A 196 -2.83 6.52 2.02
N PRO A 197 -2.00 5.77 1.29
CA PRO A 197 -0.62 6.14 0.99
C PRO A 197 -0.55 7.25 -0.08
N MET A 198 -1.00 8.45 0.29
CA MET A 198 -1.00 9.67 -0.55
C MET A 198 -0.78 10.88 0.35
N ASN A 199 0.18 11.74 0.02
CA ASN A 199 0.54 12.88 0.89
C ASN A 199 0.78 12.46 2.35
N LEU A 200 1.71 11.53 2.59
CA LEU A 200 1.84 10.84 3.87
C LEU A 200 3.31 10.69 4.28
N LEU A 201 3.56 10.89 5.57
CA LEU A 201 4.75 10.45 6.29
C LEU A 201 4.29 9.58 7.45
N ASP A 202 4.94 8.44 7.67
CA ASP A 202 4.68 7.61 8.83
C ASP A 202 5.91 6.82 9.29
N ILE A 203 5.86 6.38 10.54
CA ILE A 203 6.89 5.56 11.15
C ILE A 203 6.23 4.55 12.09
N GLN A 204 6.43 3.28 11.84
CA GLN A 204 5.81 2.20 12.60
C GLN A 204 6.87 1.28 13.23
N PRO A 205 7.41 1.64 14.42
CA PRO A 205 8.06 0.65 15.25
C PRO A 205 7.07 -0.48 15.58
N ASN A 206 7.55 -1.72 15.48
CA ASN A 206 6.74 -2.89 15.75
C ASN A 206 7.56 -4.01 16.40
N LEU A 207 6.88 -4.86 17.14
CA LEU A 207 7.43 -6.05 17.79
C LEU A 207 6.59 -7.25 17.38
N THR A 208 7.24 -8.27 16.83
CA THR A 208 6.63 -9.59 16.59
C THR A 208 7.21 -10.61 17.55
N LEU A 209 6.36 -11.40 18.18
CA LEU A 209 6.71 -12.50 19.07
C LEU A 209 6.17 -13.82 18.50
N SER A 210 7.01 -14.84 18.47
CA SER A 210 6.58 -16.23 18.24
C SER A 210 6.28 -16.86 19.60
N LEU A 211 5.04 -16.69 20.09
CA LEU A 211 4.59 -17.22 21.39
C LEU A 211 4.72 -18.74 21.45
N THR A 212 4.43 -19.41 20.32
CA THR A 212 4.74 -20.82 20.05
C THR A 212 5.14 -20.96 18.58
N PRO A 213 5.61 -22.13 18.12
CA PRO A 213 5.85 -22.35 16.69
C PRO A 213 4.61 -22.16 15.79
N LYS A 214 3.40 -22.14 16.36
CA LYS A 214 2.12 -21.99 15.64
C LYS A 214 1.41 -20.67 15.92
N VAL A 215 1.87 -19.89 16.89
CA VAL A 215 1.18 -18.67 17.35
C VAL A 215 2.15 -17.51 17.28
N SER A 216 1.82 -16.51 16.47
CA SER A 216 2.55 -15.25 16.41
C SER A 216 1.68 -14.10 16.88
N PHE A 217 2.31 -13.16 17.59
CA PHE A 217 1.69 -11.93 18.05
C PHE A 217 2.51 -10.75 17.52
N ASN A 218 1.87 -9.76 16.93
CA ASN A 218 2.50 -8.52 16.48
C ASN A 218 1.81 -7.33 17.16
N VAL A 219 2.61 -6.36 17.61
CA VAL A 219 2.12 -5.05 18.07
C VAL A 219 2.92 -3.96 17.38
N GLY A 220 2.24 -2.87 17.00
CA GLY A 220 2.87 -1.72 16.39
C GLY A 220 2.16 -0.42 16.73
N TRP A 221 2.91 0.67 16.73
CA TRP A 221 2.40 2.03 16.88
C TRP A 221 2.77 2.81 15.64
N ASN A 222 1.80 3.47 15.01
CA ASN A 222 2.01 4.20 13.76
C ASN A 222 1.38 5.61 13.81
N PRO A 223 2.15 6.66 14.10
CA PRO A 223 1.76 8.05 13.86
C PRO A 223 1.91 8.47 12.39
N PHE A 224 0.97 9.32 11.94
CA PHE A 224 0.83 9.77 10.56
C PHE A 224 0.89 11.29 10.45
N TRP A 225 1.59 11.80 9.44
CA TRP A 225 1.61 13.22 9.06
C TRP A 225 1.39 13.39 7.57
N LYS A 226 0.89 14.55 7.16
CA LYS A 226 0.93 14.99 5.78
C LYS A 226 2.38 15.29 5.38
N GLN A 227 2.80 14.82 4.21
CA GLN A 227 4.10 15.18 3.66
C GLN A 227 4.13 16.66 3.27
N GLU A 228 3.09 17.13 2.59
CA GLU A 228 2.81 18.55 2.33
C GLU A 228 1.55 19.05 3.02
N ALA A 229 1.67 20.23 3.64
CA ALA A 229 0.58 20.85 4.38
C ALA A 229 -0.52 21.43 3.47
N ALA A 230 -0.18 21.80 2.24
CA ALA A 230 -1.14 22.37 1.28
C ALA A 230 -2.15 21.31 0.79
N ASP A 231 -1.70 20.08 0.56
CA ASP A 231 -2.53 18.98 0.08
C ASP A 231 -3.42 18.37 1.20
N ALA A 232 -4.40 17.58 0.79
CA ALA A 232 -5.39 16.93 1.64
C ALA A 232 -4.83 15.66 2.31
N VAL A 233 -5.55 15.19 3.33
CA VAL A 233 -5.52 13.79 3.75
C VAL A 233 -6.38 12.99 2.77
N TYR A 234 -5.97 11.78 2.41
CA TYR A 234 -6.73 10.91 1.51
C TYR A 234 -7.31 9.71 2.26
N SER A 235 -8.57 9.39 1.98
CA SER A 235 -9.25 8.21 2.53
C SER A 235 -8.83 6.95 1.78
N SER A 236 -9.16 5.78 2.32
CA SER A 236 -8.93 4.49 1.66
C SER A 236 -9.67 4.30 0.32
N ALA A 237 -10.61 5.18 -0.02
CA ALA A 237 -11.19 5.28 -1.35
C ALA A 237 -10.29 6.03 -2.37
N LEU A 238 -9.10 6.48 -1.94
CA LEU A 238 -8.15 7.28 -2.72
C LEU A 238 -8.73 8.64 -3.16
N THR A 239 -9.53 9.25 -2.30
CA THR A 239 -10.16 10.57 -2.53
C THR A 239 -9.76 11.56 -1.43
N PRO A 240 -9.62 12.85 -1.75
CA PRO A 240 -9.28 13.87 -0.75
C PRO A 240 -10.40 14.00 0.29
N VAL A 241 -10.05 13.94 1.57
CA VAL A 241 -10.98 14.16 2.68
C VAL A 241 -11.31 15.64 2.76
N LYS A 242 -12.60 15.96 2.63
CA LYS A 242 -13.09 17.34 2.63
C LYS A 242 -12.62 18.09 3.89
N GLY A 243 -12.15 19.31 3.69
CA GLY A 243 -11.75 20.17 4.79
C GLY A 243 -10.44 19.76 5.47
N THR A 244 -9.55 19.01 4.80
CA THR A 244 -8.20 18.67 5.32
C THR A 244 -7.04 19.27 4.53
N ALA A 245 -7.31 19.80 3.32
CA ALA A 245 -6.35 20.57 2.54
C ALA A 245 -6.00 21.90 3.25
N GLY A 246 -4.75 22.36 3.07
CA GLY A 246 -4.21 23.57 3.68
C GLY A 246 -4.19 23.57 5.21
N GLY A 247 -4.06 24.77 5.78
CA GLY A 247 -4.03 25.05 7.22
C GLY A 247 -2.66 24.87 7.88
N SER A 248 -2.57 25.26 9.15
CA SER A 248 -1.42 24.98 10.02
C SER A 248 -1.57 23.58 10.60
N GLY A 249 -0.55 22.72 10.42
CA GLY A 249 -0.51 21.39 11.02
C GLY A 249 -0.50 20.25 9.99
N ARG A 250 0.48 19.36 10.14
CA ARG A 250 0.65 18.17 9.30
C ARG A 250 0.14 16.90 9.98
N TYR A 251 -0.05 16.89 11.29
CA TYR A 251 -0.40 15.66 12.01
C TYR A 251 -1.82 15.18 11.68
N ILE A 252 -1.90 13.96 11.14
CA ILE A 252 -3.15 13.32 10.72
C ILE A 252 -3.76 12.58 11.90
N GLY A 253 -2.94 11.88 12.69
CA GLY A 253 -3.36 11.05 13.80
C GLY A 253 -2.37 9.94 14.05
N GLN A 254 -2.76 8.95 14.85
CA GLN A 254 -1.95 7.77 15.13
C GLN A 254 -2.83 6.55 15.31
N GLN A 255 -2.25 5.37 15.12
CA GLN A 255 -2.88 4.12 15.49
C GLN A 255 -1.96 3.23 16.32
N VAL A 256 -2.55 2.41 17.18
CA VAL A 256 -1.91 1.25 17.79
C VAL A 256 -2.62 0.02 17.26
N SER A 257 -1.87 -0.95 16.75
CA SER A 257 -2.40 -2.20 16.22
C SER A 257 -1.80 -3.40 16.94
N ALA A 258 -2.64 -4.38 17.25
CA ALA A 258 -2.23 -5.68 17.77
C ALA A 258 -2.86 -6.79 16.93
N THR A 259 -2.07 -7.76 16.48
CA THR A 259 -2.53 -8.86 15.64
C THR A 259 -2.02 -10.18 16.20
N LEU A 260 -2.92 -11.16 16.36
CA LEU A 260 -2.60 -12.53 16.72
C LEU A 260 -2.90 -13.43 15.53
N ALA A 261 -1.94 -14.26 15.12
CA ALA A 261 -2.13 -15.27 14.10
C ALA A 261 -1.82 -16.66 14.66
N TRP A 262 -2.67 -17.63 14.34
CA TRP A 262 -2.61 -18.98 14.84
C TRP A 262 -2.81 -19.99 13.71
N ALA A 263 -1.77 -20.76 13.41
CA ALA A 263 -1.86 -21.96 12.60
C ALA A 263 -2.47 -23.10 13.43
N ALA A 264 -3.79 -23.09 13.57
CA ALA A 264 -4.53 -24.03 14.41
C ALA A 264 -4.30 -25.48 13.98
N THR A 265 -4.35 -25.73 12.67
CA THR A 265 -4.01 -27.04 12.06
C THR A 265 -3.26 -26.84 10.75
N SER A 266 -2.89 -27.92 10.06
CA SER A 266 -2.34 -27.84 8.69
C SER A 266 -3.32 -27.28 7.67
N HIS A 267 -4.63 -27.31 7.98
CA HIS A 267 -5.71 -26.88 7.09
C HIS A 267 -6.42 -25.63 7.60
N LEU A 268 -6.12 -25.13 8.80
CA LEU A 268 -6.86 -24.04 9.41
C LEU A 268 -5.91 -23.00 10.00
N ASN A 269 -6.00 -21.79 9.46
CA ASN A 269 -5.38 -20.59 10.04
C ASN A 269 -6.47 -19.69 10.61
N ILE A 270 -6.25 -19.17 11.81
CA ILE A 270 -7.10 -18.18 12.46
C ILE A 270 -6.25 -16.95 12.74
N ALA A 271 -6.79 -15.76 12.49
CA ALA A 271 -6.14 -14.53 12.89
C ALA A 271 -7.16 -13.53 13.42
N GLY A 272 -6.70 -12.66 14.30
CA GLY A 272 -7.48 -11.57 14.86
C GLY A 272 -6.64 -10.33 15.00
N THR A 273 -7.27 -9.17 14.85
CA THR A 273 -6.62 -7.87 14.95
C THR A 273 -7.46 -6.92 15.78
N TYR A 274 -6.78 -6.06 16.52
CA TYR A 274 -7.33 -4.87 17.16
C TYR A 274 -6.55 -3.65 16.68
N VAL A 275 -7.24 -2.56 16.41
CA VAL A 275 -6.64 -1.27 16.04
C VAL A 275 -7.37 -0.17 16.80
N HIS A 276 -6.64 0.63 17.56
CA HIS A 276 -7.14 1.89 18.11
C HIS A 276 -6.59 3.04 17.27
N TYR A 277 -7.46 3.89 16.74
CA TYR A 277 -7.07 5.10 16.01
C TYR A 277 -7.45 6.35 16.81
N THR A 278 -6.50 7.28 16.89
CA THR A 278 -6.68 8.59 17.50
C THR A 278 -6.42 9.67 16.43
N PRO A 279 -7.44 10.41 15.97
CA PRO A 279 -7.23 11.47 15.00
C PRO A 279 -6.49 12.67 15.62
N GLY A 280 -5.63 13.29 14.81
CA GLY A 280 -5.06 14.59 15.07
C GLY A 280 -6.10 15.70 14.91
N GLU A 281 -5.75 16.91 15.36
CA GLU A 281 -6.66 18.04 15.41
C GLU A 281 -7.34 18.34 14.06
N ARG A 282 -6.56 18.32 12.96
CA ARG A 282 -7.09 18.62 11.62
C ARG A 282 -8.16 17.62 11.19
N VAL A 283 -7.95 16.34 11.48
CA VAL A 283 -8.91 15.28 11.17
C VAL A 283 -10.14 15.41 12.07
N ARG A 284 -9.97 15.78 13.36
CA ARG A 284 -11.10 16.07 14.27
C ARG A 284 -11.95 17.25 13.79
N GLN A 285 -11.32 18.34 13.36
CA GLN A 285 -12.01 19.50 12.78
C GLN A 285 -12.79 19.16 11.50
N ALA A 286 -12.32 18.17 10.75
CA ALA A 286 -13.03 17.62 9.59
C ALA A 286 -14.13 16.59 9.95
N GLY A 287 -14.41 16.41 11.24
CA GLY A 287 -15.45 15.50 11.75
C GLY A 287 -14.95 14.08 12.07
N GLY A 288 -13.66 13.81 11.97
CA GLY A 288 -13.06 12.53 12.32
C GLY A 288 -13.08 12.28 13.83
N GLN A 289 -13.32 11.04 14.21
CA GLN A 289 -13.40 10.61 15.61
C GLN A 289 -12.37 9.51 15.87
N ASP A 290 -12.01 9.36 17.14
CA ASP A 290 -11.33 8.16 17.59
C ASP A 290 -12.24 6.94 17.43
N GLY A 291 -11.62 5.77 17.31
CA GLY A 291 -12.36 4.55 17.08
C GLY A 291 -11.50 3.32 17.21
N ASP A 292 -12.19 2.23 17.53
CA ASP A 292 -11.63 0.91 17.65
C ASP A 292 -12.13 0.04 16.49
N PHE A 293 -11.21 -0.72 15.90
CA PHE A 293 -11.51 -1.73 14.91
C PHE A 293 -11.07 -3.09 15.43
N VAL A 294 -11.98 -4.06 15.40
CA VAL A 294 -11.71 -5.45 15.75
C VAL A 294 -12.15 -6.31 14.58
N ALA A 295 -11.29 -7.22 14.14
CA ALA A 295 -11.65 -8.24 13.17
C ALA A 295 -11.05 -9.58 13.54
N VAL A 296 -11.77 -10.65 13.21
CA VAL A 296 -11.32 -12.03 13.33
C VAL A 296 -11.68 -12.75 12.04
N TRP A 297 -10.78 -13.56 11.51
CA TRP A 297 -11.02 -14.35 10.32
C TRP A 297 -10.37 -15.73 10.44
N ALA A 298 -10.93 -16.67 9.69
CA ALA A 298 -10.44 -18.03 9.58
C ALA A 298 -10.28 -18.38 8.10
N GLN A 299 -9.17 -19.02 7.75
CA GLN A 299 -8.88 -19.50 6.42
C GLN A 299 -8.70 -21.02 6.46
N PHE A 300 -9.54 -21.73 5.70
CA PHE A 300 -9.42 -23.17 5.51
C PHE A 300 -8.72 -23.47 4.18
N LEU A 301 -7.67 -24.29 4.22
CA LEU A 301 -6.87 -24.70 3.07
C LEU A 301 -7.18 -26.16 2.74
N PHE A 302 -7.68 -26.39 1.52
CA PHE A 302 -7.99 -27.71 0.98
C PHE A 302 -6.76 -28.32 0.29
#